data_AF-A0A6N8I330-F1
#
_entry.id   AF-A0A6N8I330-F1
#
_cell.length_a   1.000
_cell.length_b   1.000
_cell.length_c   1.000
_cell.angle_alpha   90.00
_cell.angle_beta   90.00
_cell.angle_gamma   90.00
#
_symmetry.space_group_name_H-M   'P 1'
#
loop_
_entity.id
_entity.type
_entity.pdbx_description
1 polymer ?
#
loop_
_entity_poly.entity_id
_entity_poly.type
_entity_poly.pdbx_seq_one_letter_code
_entity_poly.pdbx_strand_id
1 'polypeptide(L)'
;MEVFKNITDSVTKAVNFVVDKNRRAAIINRLKIVIRNEKEIEARSYIELGKYYYENMRDASNERTEPLCVAVDNSDRRLKRAFMKLDEMMVPAGVNDEEEVCGDECACAECASDDGDDFFRSFSAADGEPDGTDEAAADDPIL
;
A
#
# COMPACT_ATOMS: atom_id res chain seq x y z
N MET A 1 -20.42 29.79 -52.37
CA MET A 1 -21.02 28.72 -51.52
C MET A 1 -19.89 27.96 -50.80
N GLU A 2 -18.99 28.67 -50.12
CA GLU A 2 -17.72 28.12 -49.61
C GLU A 2 -17.63 28.17 -48.07
N VAL A 3 -18.35 29.11 -47.45
CA VAL A 3 -18.37 29.31 -45.99
C VAL A 3 -18.98 28.10 -45.25
N PHE A 4 -20.00 27.46 -45.83
CA PHE A 4 -20.63 26.26 -45.24
C PHE A 4 -19.72 25.03 -45.27
N LYS A 5 -18.85 24.89 -46.28
CA LYS A 5 -17.91 23.76 -46.39
C LYS A 5 -16.77 23.86 -45.35
N ASN A 6 -16.29 25.08 -45.10
CA ASN A 6 -15.26 25.33 -44.09
C ASN A 6 -15.76 25.09 -42.66
N ILE A 7 -17.04 25.39 -42.39
CA ILE A 7 -17.66 25.15 -41.08
C ILE A 7 -17.85 23.64 -40.84
N THR A 8 -18.29 22.88 -41.85
CA THR A 8 -18.42 21.41 -41.71
C THR A 8 -17.07 20.73 -41.50
N ASP A 9 -16.02 21.13 -42.21
CA ASP A 9 -14.69 20.51 -42.08
C ASP A 9 -14.03 20.81 -40.73
N SER A 10 -14.25 22.00 -40.17
CA SER A 10 -13.75 22.38 -38.84
C SER A 10 -14.43 21.58 -37.72
N VAL A 11 -15.74 21.38 -37.82
CA VAL A 11 -16.51 20.57 -36.84
C VAL A 11 -16.10 19.10 -36.91
N THR A 12 -15.88 18.54 -38.10
CA THR A 12 -15.40 17.15 -38.26
C THR A 12 -14.01 16.95 -37.65
N LYS A 13 -13.09 17.91 -37.81
CA LYS A 13 -11.75 17.85 -37.17
C LYS A 13 -11.82 17.90 -35.64
N ALA A 14 -12.66 18.75 -35.08
CA ALA A 14 -12.83 18.85 -33.63
C ALA A 14 -13.41 17.56 -33.02
N VAL A 15 -14.39 16.94 -33.68
CA VAL A 15 -14.98 15.68 -33.22
C VAL A 15 -13.96 14.54 -33.28
N ASN A 16 -13.21 14.40 -34.37
CA ASN A 16 -12.16 13.38 -34.49
C ASN A 16 -11.09 13.52 -33.38
N PHE A 17 -10.69 14.76 -33.05
CA PHE A 17 -9.73 15.01 -31.98
C PHE A 17 -10.25 14.60 -30.59
N VAL A 18 -11.54 14.83 -30.30
CA VAL A 18 -12.15 14.42 -29.03
C VAL A 18 -12.31 12.90 -28.96
N VAL A 19 -12.69 12.25 -30.06
CA VAL A 19 -12.77 10.77 -30.16
C VAL A 19 -11.39 10.14 -29.96
N ASP A 20 -10.34 10.69 -30.56
CA ASP A 20 -8.97 10.21 -30.37
C ASP A 20 -8.49 10.38 -28.92
N LYS A 21 -8.82 11.51 -28.28
CA LYS A 21 -8.56 11.71 -26.86
C LYS A 21 -9.33 10.73 -25.97
N ASN A 22 -10.60 10.49 -26.27
CA ASN A 22 -11.44 9.54 -25.54
C ASN A 22 -10.88 8.11 -25.69
N ARG A 23 -10.52 7.71 -26.91
CA ARG A 23 -9.91 6.41 -27.19
C ARG A 23 -8.58 6.23 -26.45
N ARG A 24 -7.72 7.26 -26.47
CA ARG A 24 -6.46 7.26 -25.70
C ARG A 24 -6.72 7.14 -24.20
N ALA A 25 -7.67 7.92 -23.66
CA ALA A 25 -8.05 7.85 -22.25
C ALA A 25 -8.62 6.48 -21.86
N ALA A 26 -9.43 5.86 -22.72
CA ALA A 26 -9.98 4.52 -22.51
C ALA A 26 -8.87 3.45 -22.45
N ILE A 27 -7.87 3.53 -23.33
CA ILE A 27 -6.71 2.63 -23.32
C ILE A 27 -5.89 2.82 -22.04
N ILE A 28 -5.60 4.06 -21.65
CA ILE A 28 -4.88 4.37 -20.41
C ILE A 28 -5.61 3.80 -19.20
N ASN A 29 -6.93 3.98 -19.12
CA ASN A 29 -7.71 3.47 -17.99
C ASN A 29 -7.69 1.93 -17.93
N ARG A 30 -7.77 1.25 -19.08
CA ARG A 30 -7.62 -0.21 -19.14
C ARG A 30 -6.24 -0.66 -18.66
N LEU A 31 -5.17 0.00 -19.12
CA LEU A 31 -3.80 -0.30 -18.67
C LEU A 31 -3.64 -0.09 -17.17
N LYS A 32 -4.21 1.00 -16.61
CA LYS A 32 -4.20 1.23 -15.16
C LYS A 32 -4.89 0.11 -14.38
N ILE A 33 -5.99 -0.43 -14.89
CA ILE A 33 -6.67 -1.58 -14.27
C ILE A 33 -5.76 -2.81 -14.29
N VAL A 34 -5.17 -3.14 -15.45
CA VAL A 34 -4.25 -4.27 -15.58
C VAL A 34 -3.09 -4.12 -14.61
N ILE A 35 -2.43 -2.95 -14.57
CA ILE A 35 -1.30 -2.71 -13.67
C ILE A 35 -1.68 -2.91 -12.20
N ARG A 36 -2.86 -2.42 -11.77
CA ARG A 36 -3.31 -2.63 -10.39
C ARG A 36 -3.57 -4.10 -10.09
N ASN A 37 -4.22 -4.80 -11.01
CA ASN A 37 -4.52 -6.22 -10.85
C ASN A 37 -3.23 -7.05 -10.79
N GLU A 38 -2.28 -6.81 -11.69
CA GLU A 38 -0.99 -7.51 -11.69
C GLU A 38 -0.21 -7.24 -10.40
N LYS A 39 -0.16 -5.98 -9.93
CA LYS A 39 0.47 -5.65 -8.64
C LYS A 39 -0.18 -6.35 -7.46
N GLU A 40 -1.51 -6.47 -7.45
CA GLU A 40 -2.24 -7.16 -6.39
C GLU A 40 -1.98 -8.67 -6.41
N ILE A 41 -1.95 -9.27 -7.61
CA ILE A 41 -1.60 -10.69 -7.79
C ILE A 41 -0.15 -10.94 -7.36
N GLU A 42 0.77 -10.09 -7.78
CA GLU A 42 2.19 -10.14 -7.40
C GLU A 42 2.35 -10.06 -5.87
N ALA A 43 1.73 -9.06 -5.23
CA ALA A 43 1.79 -8.90 -3.77
C ALA A 43 1.22 -10.12 -3.03
N ARG A 44 0.08 -10.65 -3.47
CA ARG A 44 -0.50 -11.87 -2.89
C ARG A 44 0.41 -13.09 -3.06
N SER A 45 1.01 -13.23 -4.24
CA SER A 45 1.94 -14.32 -4.54
C SER A 45 3.18 -14.26 -3.66
N TYR A 46 3.73 -13.06 -3.41
CA TYR A 46 4.84 -12.88 -2.48
C TYR A 46 4.47 -13.24 -1.04
N ILE A 47 3.26 -12.92 -0.59
CA ILE A 47 2.79 -13.29 0.75
C ILE A 47 2.70 -14.82 0.87
N GLU A 48 2.12 -15.49 -0.11
CA GLU A 48 1.98 -16.96 -0.11
C GLU A 48 3.35 -17.66 -0.18
N LEU A 49 4.24 -17.18 -1.04
CA LEU A 49 5.64 -17.64 -1.09
C LEU A 49 6.32 -17.45 0.27
N GLY A 50 6.19 -16.26 0.86
CA GLY A 50 6.78 -15.95 2.16
C GLY A 50 6.31 -16.90 3.26
N LYS A 51 5.01 -17.23 3.30
CA LYS A 51 4.45 -18.23 4.21
C LYS A 51 5.06 -19.62 4.01
N TYR A 52 5.15 -20.06 2.76
CA TYR A 52 5.77 -21.35 2.42
C TYR A 52 7.24 -21.42 2.88
N TYR A 53 8.03 -20.37 2.63
CA TYR A 53 9.42 -20.32 3.09
C TYR A 53 9.52 -20.31 4.62
N TYR A 54 8.64 -19.55 5.29
CA TYR A 54 8.58 -19.49 6.75
C TYR A 54 8.24 -20.86 7.38
N GLU A 55 7.33 -21.63 6.77
CA GLU A 55 6.91 -22.94 7.30
C GLU A 55 7.90 -24.07 6.96
N ASN A 56 8.49 -24.06 5.76
CA ASN A 56 9.25 -25.21 5.24
C ASN A 56 10.78 -25.04 5.26
N MET A 57 11.29 -23.82 5.36
CA MET A 57 12.74 -23.51 5.21
C MET A 57 13.27 -22.59 6.32
N ARG A 58 12.57 -22.50 7.45
CA ARG A 58 13.05 -21.71 8.58
C ARG A 58 14.25 -22.38 9.25
N ASP A 59 15.40 -21.76 9.10
CA ASP A 59 16.64 -22.14 9.79
C ASP A 59 16.92 -21.16 10.94
N ALA A 60 16.81 -21.63 12.18
CA ALA A 60 17.01 -20.82 13.39
C ALA A 60 18.46 -20.33 13.56
N SER A 61 19.42 -20.90 12.83
CA SER A 61 20.83 -20.48 12.83
C SER A 61 21.13 -19.32 11.89
N ASN A 62 20.16 -18.85 11.11
CA ASN A 62 20.38 -17.78 10.14
C ASN A 62 20.14 -16.41 10.77
N GLU A 63 21.23 -15.71 11.09
CA GLU A 63 21.23 -14.40 11.76
C GLU A 63 20.45 -13.31 11.00
N ARG A 64 20.27 -13.45 9.68
CA ARG A 64 19.58 -12.45 8.86
C ARG A 64 18.06 -12.65 8.83
N THR A 65 17.59 -13.89 8.83
CA THR A 65 16.16 -14.21 8.65
C THR A 65 15.44 -14.47 9.97
N GLU A 66 16.15 -14.96 10.99
CA GLU A 66 15.56 -15.24 12.30
C GLU A 66 14.94 -14.01 12.99
N PRO A 67 15.56 -12.81 13.03
CA PRO A 67 14.91 -11.65 13.65
C PRO A 67 13.61 -11.25 12.94
N LEU A 68 13.53 -11.43 11.62
CA LEU A 68 12.31 -11.18 10.84
C LEU A 68 11.22 -12.21 11.20
N CYS A 69 11.59 -13.48 11.38
CA CYS A 69 10.67 -14.53 11.81
C CYS A 69 10.11 -14.27 13.21
N VAL A 70 10.96 -13.87 14.16
CA VAL A 70 10.55 -13.51 15.53
C VAL A 70 9.60 -12.31 15.55
N ALA A 71 9.83 -11.31 14.69
CA ALA A 71 8.94 -10.16 14.57
C ALA A 71 7.53 -10.56 14.07
N VAL A 72 7.45 -11.52 13.14
CA VAL A 72 6.18 -12.09 12.66
C VAL A 72 5.46 -12.83 13.80
N ASP A 73 6.18 -13.66 14.56
CA ASP A 73 5.62 -14.43 15.68
C ASP A 73 5.08 -13.54 16.80
N ASN A 74 5.81 -12.48 17.14
CA ASN A 74 5.36 -11.52 18.15
C ASN A 74 4.11 -10.77 17.68
N SER A 75 4.09 -10.36 16.42
CA SER A 75 2.93 -9.69 15.81
C SER A 75 1.69 -10.60 15.78
N ASP A 76 1.85 -11.87 15.42
CA ASP A 76 0.76 -12.85 15.44
C ASP A 76 0.21 -13.08 16.86
N ARG A 77 1.10 -13.17 17.85
CA ARG A 77 0.70 -13.27 19.27
C ARG A 77 -0.08 -12.03 19.73
N ARG A 78 0.35 -10.83 19.34
CA ARG A 78 -0.36 -9.57 19.65
C ARG A 78 -1.74 -9.53 18.98
N LEU A 79 -1.83 -9.96 17.72
CA LEU A 79 -3.10 -10.05 16.98
C LEU A 79 -4.06 -11.04 17.64
N LYS A 80 -3.61 -12.25 17.98
CA LYS A 80 -4.43 -13.25 18.68
C LYS A 80 -5.01 -12.70 19.98
N ARG A 81 -4.19 -12.02 20.80
CA ARG A 81 -4.67 -11.37 22.03
C ARG A 81 -5.72 -10.28 21.76
N ALA A 82 -5.50 -9.46 20.73
CA ALA A 82 -6.46 -8.43 20.35
C ALA A 82 -7.78 -9.02 19.86
N PHE A 83 -7.73 -10.10 19.07
CA PHE A 83 -8.93 -10.82 18.62
C PHE A 83 -9.66 -11.48 19.78
N MET A 84 -8.99 -12.19 20.68
CA MET A 84 -9.62 -12.79 21.86
C MET A 84 -10.36 -11.75 22.72
N LYS A 85 -9.73 -10.60 22.94
CA LYS A 85 -10.36 -9.50 23.70
C LYS A 85 -11.55 -8.88 22.96
N LEU A 86 -11.46 -8.78 21.63
CA LEU A 86 -12.56 -8.30 20.80
C LEU A 86 -13.73 -9.30 20.83
N ASP A 87 -13.47 -10.60 20.73
CA ASP A 87 -14.47 -11.65 20.83
C ASP A 87 -15.16 -11.62 22.19
N GLU A 88 -14.41 -11.51 23.29
CA GLU A 88 -14.94 -11.35 24.65
C GLU A 88 -15.92 -10.16 24.76
N MET A 89 -15.61 -9.03 24.13
CA MET A 89 -16.49 -7.85 24.12
C MET A 89 -17.68 -8.00 23.16
N MET A 90 -17.58 -8.83 22.12
CA MET A 90 -18.64 -9.07 21.15
C MET A 90 -19.63 -10.16 21.58
N VAL A 91 -19.28 -11.00 22.56
CA VAL A 91 -20.23 -11.93 23.19
C VAL A 91 -21.27 -11.10 23.96
N PRO A 92 -22.56 -11.14 23.58
CA PRO A 92 -23.59 -10.45 24.31
C PRO A 92 -23.66 -11.00 25.74
N ALA A 93 -23.77 -10.12 26.73
CA ALA A 93 -23.75 -10.41 28.17
C ALA A 93 -24.91 -11.32 28.65
N GLY A 94 -25.00 -12.55 28.15
CA GLY A 94 -26.19 -13.38 28.31
C GLY A 94 -26.03 -14.89 28.06
N VAL A 95 -24.83 -15.44 27.96
CA VAL A 95 -24.62 -16.90 28.08
C VAL A 95 -23.41 -17.13 28.98
N ASN A 96 -23.68 -17.36 30.26
CA ASN A 96 -22.72 -17.98 31.16
C ASN A 96 -22.63 -19.45 30.75
N ASP A 97 -21.59 -19.81 30.02
CA ASP A 97 -21.06 -21.17 30.07
C ASP A 97 -19.65 -21.05 30.64
N GLU A 98 -19.60 -21.27 31.94
CA GLU A 98 -18.45 -21.51 32.78
C GLU A 98 -17.61 -22.69 32.26
N GLU A 99 -16.53 -22.39 31.52
CA GLU A 99 -15.38 -23.32 31.41
C GLU A 99 -14.05 -22.61 31.70
N GLU A 100 -13.29 -23.28 32.55
CA GLU A 100 -12.11 -22.83 33.28
C GLU A 100 -10.89 -22.48 32.41
N VAL A 101 -10.22 -21.39 32.78
CA VAL A 101 -8.77 -21.28 33.03
C VAL A 101 -7.82 -22.03 32.08
N CYS A 102 -7.12 -21.28 31.22
CA CYS A 102 -5.69 -21.53 30.99
C CYS A 102 -4.88 -20.39 31.63
N GLY A 103 -4.60 -20.57 32.91
CA GLY A 103 -3.53 -19.85 33.59
C GLY A 103 -2.20 -20.37 33.05
N ASP A 104 -1.60 -19.62 32.14
CA ASP A 104 -0.15 -19.67 31.97
C ASP A 104 0.40 -18.29 32.29
N GLU A 105 1.00 -18.22 33.47
CA GLU A 105 1.77 -17.09 33.96
C GLU A 105 2.98 -16.90 33.04
N CYS A 106 2.77 -16.27 31.88
CA CYS A 106 3.88 -15.82 31.06
C CYS A 106 4.48 -14.56 31.73
N ALA A 107 5.24 -14.78 32.79
CA ALA A 107 6.14 -13.81 33.40
C ALA A 107 7.33 -13.55 32.47
N CYS A 108 7.08 -12.99 31.29
CA CYS A 108 8.12 -12.28 30.55
C CYS A 108 8.13 -10.84 31.05
N ALA A 109 9.06 -10.51 31.94
CA ALA A 109 9.30 -9.16 32.47
C ALA A 109 9.79 -8.14 31.42
N GLU A 110 9.46 -8.34 30.14
CA GLU A 110 9.89 -7.53 29.01
C GLU A 110 8.72 -7.03 28.14
N CYS A 111 7.47 -7.28 28.53
CA CYS A 111 6.30 -6.71 27.85
C CYS A 111 5.88 -5.32 28.36
N ALA A 112 6.75 -4.62 29.09
CA ALA A 112 6.48 -3.32 29.72
C ALA A 112 7.41 -2.19 29.24
N SER A 113 7.95 -2.26 28.02
CA SER A 113 8.60 -1.12 27.36
C SER A 113 8.06 -0.99 25.93
N ASP A 114 6.92 -0.31 25.85
CA ASP A 114 6.42 0.35 24.64
C ASP A 114 7.27 1.61 24.41
N ASP A 115 8.50 1.41 23.93
CA ASP A 115 9.25 2.46 23.25
C ASP A 115 9.23 2.09 21.77
N GLY A 116 8.20 2.56 21.06
CA GLY A 116 8.10 2.44 19.62
C GLY A 116 9.24 3.21 18.96
N ASP A 117 10.31 2.51 18.57
CA ASP A 117 11.33 3.05 17.70
C ASP A 117 10.85 2.98 16.24
N ASP A 118 10.70 4.19 15.69
CA ASP A 118 10.28 4.59 14.36
C ASP A 118 11.14 4.00 13.20
N PHE A 119 11.27 2.67 13.09
CA PHE A 119 12.04 2.05 11.98
C PHE A 119 11.44 2.36 10.60
N PHE A 120 10.12 2.57 10.51
CA PHE A 120 9.42 2.75 9.23
C PHE A 120 9.23 4.21 8.79
N ARG A 121 9.71 5.20 9.57
CA ARG A 121 9.47 6.62 9.29
C ARG A 121 10.41 7.23 8.24
N SER A 122 11.46 6.51 7.83
CA SER A 122 12.47 7.04 6.89
C SER A 122 12.13 6.89 5.40
N PHE A 123 11.03 6.23 5.01
CA PHE A 123 10.72 6.04 3.58
C PHE A 123 9.62 6.99 3.04
N SER A 124 9.01 7.81 3.88
CA SER A 124 7.81 8.57 3.51
C SER A 124 7.88 10.09 3.74
N ALA A 125 9.09 10.66 3.91
CA ALA A 125 9.31 12.09 3.74
C ALA A 125 9.75 12.32 2.29
N ALA A 126 8.78 12.44 1.38
CA ALA A 126 8.26 13.72 0.92
C ALA A 126 9.27 14.40 -0.03
N ASP A 127 8.95 14.25 -1.31
CA ASP A 127 9.49 14.97 -2.44
C ASP A 127 9.68 16.46 -2.11
N GLY A 128 10.93 16.93 -2.15
CA GLY A 128 11.24 18.35 -2.21
C GLY A 128 10.93 18.86 -3.62
N GLU A 129 9.84 19.63 -3.75
CA GLU A 129 9.58 20.49 -4.90
C GLU A 129 10.78 21.44 -5.12
N PRO A 130 11.33 21.59 -6.33
CA PRO A 130 12.22 22.70 -6.62
C PRO A 130 11.38 23.98 -6.74
N ASP A 131 11.46 24.83 -5.72
CA ASP A 131 11.00 26.22 -5.75
C ASP A 131 11.81 26.98 -6.81
N GLY A 132 11.19 27.21 -7.97
CA GLY A 132 11.74 27.99 -9.07
C GLY A 132 11.59 29.47 -8.75
N THR A 133 12.61 30.06 -8.14
CA THR A 133 12.73 31.51 -8.05
C THR A 133 13.11 32.07 -9.42
N ASP A 134 12.10 32.56 -10.15
CA ASP A 134 12.29 33.50 -11.25
C ASP A 134 12.80 34.84 -10.66
N GLU A 135 14.12 35.02 -10.63
CA GLU A 135 14.75 36.33 -10.49
C GLU A 135 15.41 36.74 -11.80
N ALA A 136 14.97 37.90 -12.27
CA ALA A 136 15.30 38.57 -13.51
C ALA A 136 16.81 38.61 -13.82
N ALA A 137 17.17 38.12 -15.02
CA ALA A 137 18.39 38.50 -15.70
C ALA A 137 18.01 39.22 -17.00
N ALA A 138 18.63 40.39 -17.15
CA ALA A 138 18.36 41.45 -18.10
C ALA A 138 18.33 41.05 -19.58
N ASP A 139 17.57 41.83 -20.34
CA ASP A 139 17.72 42.07 -21.78
C ASP A 139 19.20 42.17 -22.20
N ASP A 140 19.57 41.47 -23.27
CA ASP A 140 20.29 42.09 -24.40
C ASP A 140 20.41 41.14 -25.62
N PRO A 141 20.61 41.69 -26.85
CA PRO A 141 19.91 41.21 -28.04
C PRO A 141 20.69 40.24 -28.93
N ILE A 142 19.90 39.67 -29.83
CA ILE A 142 20.22 38.84 -31.01
C ILE A 142 21.34 39.47 -31.85
N LEU A 143 22.35 38.65 -32.17
CA LEU A 143 23.12 38.71 -33.41
C LEU A 143 23.31 37.28 -33.95
#